data_AF-A0A371CTL6-F1
#
_entry.id   AF-A0A371CTL6-F1
#
_cell.length_a   1.000
_cell.length_b   1.000
_cell.length_c   1.000
_cell.angle_alpha   90.00
_cell.angle_beta   90.00
_cell.angle_gamma   90.00
#
_symmetry.space_group_name_H-M   'P 1'
#
loop_
_entity.id
_entity.type
_entity.pdbx_description
1 polymer ?
#
loop_
_entity_poly.entity_id
_entity_poly.type
_entity_poly.pdbx_seq_one_letter_code
_entity_poly.pdbx_strand_id
1 'polypeptide(L)'
;MHLPVVSAYARSSYKSVTGRLWPRRPLPAPKGAAAAHAGGGEGHSSSGEGHGGFSSGYGRGGGSSHPDAAGVTSSINGGIVEPVPVPAYAPGLGKASAIATGNGVSAVSTISEGQPFAGRKYGGGTRDDVYGSSSYGSGYPGVKGLGTAGRDFPFGFWPVAWGASAGAASAAYLHTDEYGEPSNTTRPGGPEMRAVYTSGDKTYNNTLHIISDNATVQWLMHFIEKEPLPGYDDEGCWSMFNLSSHGPFPFNGNGTDPRPEQAIQYYRASTVVLTLEGYNNTAALTGDPNATAVPLPSVDMKMLNCVNETIGRRVIMFGSASSVSPPGVAGLVVFVYALLCLFTLF
;
A
#
# COMPACT_ATOMS: atom_id res chain seq x y z
N MET A 1 7.14 3.39 -62.74
CA MET A 1 5.90 3.96 -62.16
C MET A 1 5.88 3.64 -60.68
N HIS A 2 5.59 4.51 -59.73
CA HIS A 2 5.50 5.96 -59.63
C HIS A 2 5.47 6.22 -58.11
N LEU A 3 6.42 6.99 -57.56
CA LEU A 3 6.19 7.77 -56.33
C LEU A 3 5.34 9.00 -56.70
N PRO A 4 4.48 9.50 -55.80
CA PRO A 4 4.86 10.67 -54.98
C PRO A 4 4.44 10.52 -53.49
N VAL A 5 5.24 10.91 -52.48
CA VAL A 5 5.61 12.25 -51.95
C VAL A 5 4.68 12.77 -50.82
N VAL A 6 5.21 12.67 -49.60
CA VAL A 6 5.32 13.67 -48.50
C VAL A 6 4.05 14.33 -47.93
N SER A 7 3.86 14.21 -46.61
CA SER A 7 3.56 15.38 -45.77
C SER A 7 3.97 15.16 -44.31
N ALA A 8 4.35 16.28 -43.69
CA ALA A 8 5.20 16.44 -42.52
C ALA A 8 4.45 16.36 -41.17
N TYR A 9 5.16 16.78 -40.11
CA TYR A 9 4.78 16.95 -38.69
C TYR A 9 5.09 15.73 -37.79
N ALA A 10 5.77 15.82 -36.65
CA ALA A 10 6.50 16.91 -36.02
C ALA A 10 7.46 16.27 -34.98
N ARG A 11 8.72 16.70 -34.94
CA ARG A 11 9.53 16.58 -33.72
C ARG A 11 8.89 17.50 -32.67
N SER A 12 8.33 16.94 -31.61
CA SER A 12 8.02 17.73 -30.41
C SER A 12 8.86 17.21 -29.25
N SER A 13 9.69 18.12 -28.76
CA SER A 13 10.55 18.00 -27.59
C SER A 13 9.79 17.45 -26.40
N TYR A 14 10.29 16.36 -25.79
CA TYR A 14 9.83 15.90 -24.48
C TYR A 14 10.27 16.95 -23.45
N LYS A 15 9.42 17.96 -23.20
CA LYS A 15 9.55 18.79 -22.00
C LYS A 15 8.99 17.96 -20.85
N SER A 16 9.87 17.59 -19.92
CA SER A 16 9.50 17.22 -18.57
C SER A 16 8.64 18.34 -17.99
N VAL A 17 7.31 18.15 -18.01
CA VAL A 17 6.40 18.95 -17.22
C VAL A 17 6.38 18.27 -15.86
N THR A 18 7.20 18.80 -14.98
CA THR A 18 7.06 18.62 -13.54
C THR A 18 5.59 18.85 -13.18
N GLY A 19 4.92 17.80 -12.70
CA GLY A 19 3.54 17.85 -12.22
C GLY A 19 3.45 18.79 -11.02
N ARG A 20 3.20 20.07 -11.29
CA ARG A 20 2.74 21.02 -10.28
C ARG A 20 1.32 20.63 -9.90
N LEU A 21 1.14 20.20 -8.66
CA LEU A 21 -0.14 20.25 -7.98
C LEU A 21 -0.69 21.68 -8.12
N TRP A 22 -1.87 21.84 -8.72
CA TRP A 22 -2.55 23.14 -8.73
C TRP A 22 -3.31 23.29 -7.41
N PRO A 23 -2.92 24.22 -6.52
CA PRO A 23 -3.79 24.61 -5.42
C PRO A 23 -5.06 25.24 -6.02
N ARG A 24 -6.24 24.74 -5.64
CA ARG A 24 -7.49 25.43 -5.96
C ARG A 24 -7.47 26.81 -5.31
N ARG A 25 -7.82 27.83 -6.08
CA ARG A 25 -8.08 29.18 -5.55
C ARG A 25 -9.18 29.09 -4.48
N PRO A 26 -9.09 29.81 -3.35
CA PRO A 26 -10.19 29.86 -2.39
C PRO A 26 -11.43 30.44 -3.08
N LEU A 27 -12.55 29.75 -2.96
CA LEU A 27 -13.86 30.33 -3.26
C LEU A 27 -14.09 31.49 -2.26
N PRO A 28 -14.62 32.65 -2.71
CA PRO A 28 -14.87 33.77 -1.82
C PRO A 28 -15.94 33.39 -0.78
N ALA A 29 -15.65 33.71 0.49
CA ALA A 29 -16.55 33.50 1.60
C ALA A 29 -17.87 34.26 1.41
N PRO A 30 -19.02 33.69 1.81
CA PRO A 30 -20.29 34.39 1.79
C PRO A 30 -20.25 35.60 2.73
N LYS A 31 -20.66 36.75 2.18
CA LYS A 31 -20.82 38.02 2.90
C LYS A 31 -22.05 37.97 3.81
N GLY A 32 -21.83 38.23 5.10
CA GLY A 32 -22.73 38.99 5.95
C GLY A 32 -23.73 38.20 6.80
N ALA A 33 -23.50 38.19 8.12
CA ALA A 33 -24.37 38.86 9.09
C ALA A 33 -23.63 38.99 10.45
N ALA A 34 -23.87 40.13 11.10
CA ALA A 34 -23.27 40.64 12.34
C ALA A 34 -23.54 39.73 13.57
N ALA A 35 -22.95 39.89 14.76
CA ALA A 35 -22.38 41.06 15.43
C ALA A 35 -21.56 40.66 16.68
N ALA A 36 -20.65 41.57 17.09
CA ALA A 36 -20.22 41.92 18.46
C ALA A 36 -19.46 40.86 19.30
N HIS A 37 -18.46 41.13 20.16
CA HIS A 37 -17.94 42.31 20.88
C HIS A 37 -16.42 42.06 21.17
N ALA A 38 -15.56 43.07 21.00
CA ALA A 38 -14.82 43.83 22.04
C ALA A 38 -13.53 43.24 22.67
N GLY A 39 -12.51 44.12 22.76
CA GLY A 39 -11.30 44.05 23.61
C GLY A 39 -10.05 43.50 22.89
N GLY A 40 -8.92 44.20 22.66
CA GLY A 40 -8.32 45.34 23.34
C GLY A 40 -7.12 44.87 24.16
N GLY A 41 -5.88 45.24 23.77
CA GLY A 41 -4.67 44.98 24.57
C GLY A 41 -3.35 45.11 23.82
N GLU A 42 -2.75 46.30 23.91
CA GLU A 42 -1.34 46.61 23.59
C GLU A 42 -0.40 46.03 24.67
N GLY A 43 0.88 45.79 24.32
CA GLY A 43 1.91 45.42 25.30
C GLY A 43 3.31 45.26 24.71
N HIS A 44 4.28 45.96 25.30
CA HIS A 44 5.60 46.33 24.80
C HIS A 44 6.71 45.26 24.86
N SER A 45 7.76 45.55 24.08
CA SER A 45 9.16 45.11 24.12
C SER A 45 9.82 44.94 25.50
N SER A 46 10.76 44.00 25.64
CA SER A 46 12.16 44.29 25.99
C SER A 46 13.08 43.06 25.95
N SER A 47 14.36 43.40 25.85
CA SER A 47 15.64 42.69 25.69
C SER A 47 16.01 41.60 26.70
N GLY A 48 16.92 40.72 26.28
CA GLY A 48 17.78 39.92 27.15
C GLY A 48 18.93 39.25 26.39
N GLU A 49 20.12 39.86 26.44
CA GLU A 49 21.40 39.30 26.02
C GLU A 49 21.88 38.18 26.95
N GLY A 50 22.65 37.24 26.40
CA GLY A 50 23.37 36.21 27.15
C GLY A 50 24.38 35.47 26.29
N HIS A 51 25.65 35.87 26.40
CA HIS A 51 26.83 35.30 25.74
C HIS A 51 27.19 33.88 26.23
N GLY A 52 27.87 33.11 25.37
CA GLY A 52 28.81 32.09 25.85
C GLY A 52 29.18 30.95 24.88
N GLY A 53 30.27 31.13 24.12
CA GLY A 53 31.36 30.14 24.08
C GLY A 53 31.44 29.09 22.96
N PHE A 54 32.36 29.34 22.01
CA PHE A 54 33.34 28.44 21.34
C PHE A 54 32.97 26.96 21.07
N SER A 55 33.11 26.42 19.85
CA SER A 55 34.41 26.23 19.20
C SER A 55 34.28 25.76 17.74
N SER A 56 35.35 26.04 17.00
CA SER A 56 35.65 25.76 15.61
C SER A 56 35.73 24.27 15.24
N GLY A 57 35.22 23.93 14.05
CA GLY A 57 35.53 22.68 13.36
C GLY A 57 35.28 22.81 11.86
N TYR A 58 36.35 22.80 11.08
CA TYR A 58 36.37 22.87 9.62
C TYR A 58 35.64 21.68 8.97
N GLY A 59 34.88 21.93 7.91
CA GLY A 59 34.31 20.89 7.05
C GLY A 59 33.91 21.45 5.68
N ARG A 60 34.80 21.29 4.70
CA ARG A 60 34.61 21.64 3.29
C ARG A 60 33.55 20.77 2.62
N GLY A 61 32.79 21.38 1.70
CA GLY A 61 32.64 20.86 0.34
C GLY A 61 31.57 19.80 0.06
N GLY A 62 30.46 20.25 -0.53
CA GLY A 62 29.94 19.78 -1.83
C GLY A 62 29.64 18.29 -2.02
N GLY A 63 28.36 17.97 -2.20
CA GLY A 63 27.92 16.67 -2.71
C GLY A 63 26.40 16.53 -2.73
N SER A 64 25.75 17.20 -3.68
CA SER A 64 24.37 16.91 -4.07
C SER A 64 24.24 15.44 -4.48
N SER A 65 23.49 14.65 -3.71
CA SER A 65 23.09 13.30 -4.08
C SER A 65 21.61 13.12 -3.75
N HIS A 66 20.85 12.73 -4.77
CA HIS A 66 19.46 12.30 -4.67
C HIS A 66 19.28 11.26 -3.54
N PRO A 67 18.15 11.25 -2.81
CA PRO A 67 17.78 10.08 -2.05
C PRO A 67 17.32 9.01 -3.03
N ASP A 68 18.26 8.13 -3.41
CA ASP A 68 17.92 6.84 -4.00
C ASP A 68 17.01 6.09 -3.02
N ALA A 69 15.96 5.49 -3.57
CA ALA A 69 15.02 4.65 -2.86
C ALA A 69 15.77 3.51 -2.16
N ALA A 70 15.99 3.64 -0.85
CA ALA A 70 16.51 2.57 -0.03
C ALA A 70 15.50 1.42 -0.02
N GLY A 71 15.80 0.38 -0.79
CA GLY A 71 15.13 -0.91 -0.68
C GLY A 71 15.24 -1.40 0.75
N VAL A 72 14.10 -1.80 1.33
CA VAL A 72 14.03 -2.32 2.69
C VAL A 72 14.58 -3.75 2.66
N THR A 73 15.89 -3.91 2.86
CA THR A 73 16.47 -5.19 3.25
C THR A 73 16.27 -5.38 4.75
N SER A 74 15.09 -5.80 5.17
CA SER A 74 14.91 -6.39 6.49
C SER A 74 15.45 -7.82 6.45
N SER A 75 16.45 -8.09 7.29
CA SER A 75 16.97 -9.44 7.51
C SER A 75 15.89 -10.26 8.23
N ILE A 76 15.23 -11.15 7.52
CA ILE A 76 14.23 -12.07 8.09
C ILE A 76 14.98 -13.32 8.55
N ASN A 77 15.35 -13.36 9.83
CA ASN A 77 15.92 -14.53 10.47
C ASN A 77 14.94 -15.05 11.55
N GLY A 78 14.45 -16.28 11.36
CA GLY A 78 13.94 -17.15 12.41
C GLY A 78 12.87 -16.60 13.35
N GLY A 79 11.59 -16.84 13.02
CA GLY A 79 10.54 -17.09 14.00
C GLY A 79 9.89 -15.90 14.71
N ILE A 80 10.36 -14.66 14.50
CA ILE A 80 9.65 -13.46 14.95
C ILE A 80 9.63 -12.46 13.79
N VAL A 81 8.44 -12.22 13.26
CA VAL A 81 8.19 -11.15 12.29
C VAL A 81 8.48 -9.82 12.99
N GLU A 82 9.68 -9.27 12.79
CA GLU A 82 9.94 -7.89 13.18
C GLU A 82 8.94 -6.98 12.45
N PRO A 83 8.39 -5.94 13.12
CA PRO A 83 7.52 -4.99 12.46
C PRO A 83 8.30 -4.33 11.31
N VAL A 84 7.87 -4.56 10.07
CA VAL A 84 8.50 -3.88 8.93
C VAL A 84 8.29 -2.39 9.13
N PRO A 85 9.37 -1.58 9.16
CA PRO A 85 9.25 -0.15 9.07
C PRO A 85 8.72 0.15 7.67
N VAL A 86 7.40 0.25 7.54
CA VAL A 86 6.82 0.88 6.36
C VAL A 86 7.25 2.35 6.45
N PRO A 87 7.99 2.89 5.48
CA PRO A 87 8.41 4.29 5.52
C PRO A 87 7.20 5.16 5.82
N ALA A 88 7.32 5.93 6.91
CA ALA A 88 6.25 6.70 7.52
C ALA A 88 5.79 7.84 6.59
N TYR A 89 4.95 7.50 5.62
CA TYR A 89 4.08 8.45 4.92
C TYR A 89 2.62 8.01 4.97
N ALA A 90 2.26 7.28 6.04
CA ALA A 90 0.87 7.15 6.42
C ALA A 90 0.40 8.50 7.02
N PRO A 91 -0.56 9.17 6.38
CA PRO A 91 -0.92 10.54 6.76
C PRO A 91 -1.41 10.65 8.22
N GLY A 92 -0.77 11.49 9.04
CA GLY A 92 -1.18 11.74 10.43
C GLY A 92 -0.74 10.70 11.48
N LEU A 93 0.05 9.71 11.08
CA LEU A 93 0.45 8.57 11.91
C LEU A 93 1.96 8.54 12.14
N GLY A 94 2.44 9.21 13.19
CA GLY A 94 3.81 8.96 13.65
C GLY A 94 4.04 7.47 13.96
N LYS A 95 5.23 6.94 13.64
CA LYS A 95 5.76 5.61 14.01
C LYS A 95 4.76 4.43 14.00
N ALA A 96 3.76 4.42 13.11
CA ALA A 96 2.89 3.25 12.96
C ALA A 96 3.65 2.14 12.23
N SER A 97 3.66 0.94 12.79
CA SER A 97 4.26 -0.24 12.16
C SER A 97 3.19 -1.04 11.43
N ALA A 98 3.49 -1.58 10.26
CA ALA A 98 2.60 -2.53 9.62
C ALA A 98 2.92 -3.93 10.13
N ILE A 99 1.91 -4.63 10.64
CA ILE A 99 2.03 -5.92 11.31
C ILE A 99 1.25 -6.95 10.50
N ALA A 100 1.96 -7.98 10.07
CA ALA A 100 1.43 -9.03 9.21
C ALA A 100 0.45 -9.98 9.88
N THR A 101 0.63 -10.21 11.17
CA THR A 101 -0.26 -11.00 12.03
C THR A 101 -1.19 -10.10 12.84
N GLY A 102 -1.12 -8.78 12.64
CA GLY A 102 -1.95 -7.82 13.37
C GLY A 102 -3.40 -7.91 12.94
N ASN A 103 -4.32 -7.60 13.86
CA ASN A 103 -5.75 -7.56 13.55
C ASN A 103 -6.20 -6.27 12.84
N GLY A 104 -5.28 -5.34 12.56
CA GLY A 104 -5.61 -3.98 12.12
C GLY A 104 -5.73 -3.00 13.29
N VAL A 105 -6.19 -1.79 13.00
CA VAL A 105 -6.48 -0.76 14.01
C VAL A 105 -7.98 -0.49 13.98
N SER A 106 -8.67 -0.74 15.09
CA SER A 106 -10.09 -0.42 15.23
C SER A 106 -10.35 1.07 15.44
N ALA A 107 -9.35 1.81 15.93
CA ALA A 107 -9.43 3.26 16.06
C ALA A 107 -9.43 3.93 14.68
N VAL A 108 -10.38 4.85 14.51
CA VAL A 108 -10.49 5.70 13.33
C VAL A 108 -9.86 7.06 13.65
N SER A 109 -9.07 7.60 12.73
CA SER A 109 -8.44 8.90 12.86
C SER A 109 -8.57 9.70 11.57
N THR A 110 -8.26 10.99 11.62
CA THR A 110 -8.39 11.90 10.46
C THR A 110 -7.03 12.25 9.92
N ILE A 111 -6.90 12.25 8.60
CA ILE A 111 -5.69 12.70 7.94
C ILE A 111 -5.51 14.20 8.19
N SER A 112 -4.38 14.56 8.79
CA SER A 112 -4.02 15.94 9.11
C SER A 112 -3.86 16.81 7.87
N GLU A 113 -4.04 18.11 8.03
CA GLU A 113 -3.77 19.09 6.98
C GLU A 113 -2.31 19.02 6.51
N GLY A 114 -2.11 19.36 5.22
CA GLY A 114 -0.77 19.31 4.59
C GLY A 114 -0.34 17.92 4.11
N GLN A 115 -1.15 16.88 4.31
CA GLN A 115 -0.93 15.55 3.75
C GLN A 115 -1.87 15.27 2.57
N PRO A 116 -1.51 14.34 1.66
CA PRO A 116 -2.46 13.81 0.68
C PRO A 116 -3.73 13.34 1.36
N PHE A 117 -4.89 13.69 0.79
CA PHE A 117 -6.20 13.30 1.32
C PHE A 117 -6.58 13.88 2.69
N ALA A 118 -6.01 15.04 3.06
CA ALA A 118 -6.42 15.80 4.24
C ALA A 118 -7.93 15.86 4.44
N GLY A 119 -8.38 15.55 5.66
CA GLY A 119 -9.79 15.48 6.05
C GLY A 119 -10.45 14.10 5.89
N ARG A 120 -9.91 13.19 5.07
CA ARG A 120 -10.38 11.79 5.00
C ARG A 120 -10.00 11.02 6.25
N LYS A 121 -10.71 9.92 6.52
CA LYS A 121 -10.45 9.04 7.66
C LYS A 121 -9.53 7.90 7.28
N TYR A 122 -8.79 7.40 8.26
CA TYR A 122 -8.07 6.14 8.15
C TYR A 122 -8.23 5.29 9.42
N GLY A 123 -8.02 3.99 9.29
CA GLY A 123 -8.26 3.02 10.37
C GLY A 123 -9.73 2.58 10.45
N GLY A 124 -10.03 1.69 11.40
CA GLY A 124 -11.34 1.06 11.56
C GLY A 124 -11.49 -0.26 10.81
N GLY A 125 -10.61 -0.58 9.85
CA GLY A 125 -10.58 -1.87 9.19
C GLY A 125 -9.83 -2.93 9.99
N THR A 126 -10.39 -4.12 10.08
CA THR A 126 -9.80 -5.27 10.78
C THR A 126 -9.47 -6.42 9.84
N ARG A 127 -8.76 -7.44 10.34
CA ARG A 127 -8.42 -8.64 9.57
C ARG A 127 -9.66 -9.32 8.95
N ASP A 128 -10.79 -9.27 9.66
CA ASP A 128 -12.04 -9.87 9.23
C ASP A 128 -12.64 -9.15 8.01
N ASP A 129 -12.24 -7.90 7.78
CA ASP A 129 -12.70 -7.07 6.67
C ASP A 129 -11.78 -7.15 5.44
N VAL A 130 -10.73 -7.98 5.47
CA VAL A 130 -9.70 -8.01 4.42
C VAL A 130 -10.27 -8.54 3.10
N TYR A 131 -11.16 -9.52 3.11
CA TYR A 131 -11.67 -10.11 1.87
C TYR A 131 -12.71 -9.19 1.20
N GLY A 132 -12.44 -8.83 -0.06
CA GLY A 132 -13.40 -8.16 -0.94
C GLY A 132 -14.13 -9.12 -1.88
N SER A 133 -14.31 -8.70 -3.12
CA SER A 133 -14.84 -9.50 -4.23
C SER A 133 -13.98 -9.26 -5.48
N SER A 134 -14.39 -9.77 -6.65
CA SER A 134 -13.77 -9.44 -7.94
C SER A 134 -14.08 -8.01 -8.44
N SER A 135 -14.90 -7.24 -7.71
CA SER A 135 -15.24 -5.86 -8.07
C SER A 135 -14.36 -4.82 -7.38
N TYR A 136 -13.79 -3.90 -8.16
CA TYR A 136 -13.03 -2.78 -7.63
C TYR A 136 -13.92 -1.84 -6.79
N GLY A 137 -13.45 -1.47 -5.59
CA GLY A 137 -14.26 -0.80 -4.58
C GLY A 137 -14.84 -1.75 -3.52
N SER A 138 -14.56 -3.05 -3.60
CA SER A 138 -14.94 -4.01 -2.55
C SER A 138 -13.88 -4.12 -1.45
N GLY A 139 -14.22 -4.82 -0.36
CA GLY A 139 -13.37 -4.96 0.83
C GLY A 139 -13.37 -3.73 1.74
N TYR A 140 -14.34 -2.82 1.58
CA TYR A 140 -14.56 -1.69 2.48
C TYR A 140 -15.57 -2.09 3.57
N PRO A 141 -15.24 -1.98 4.87
CA PRO A 141 -16.18 -2.26 5.95
C PRO A 141 -17.43 -1.38 5.83
N GLY A 142 -18.61 -2.00 5.74
CA GLY A 142 -19.90 -1.29 5.72
C GLY A 142 -20.20 -0.48 4.46
N VAL A 143 -19.34 -0.49 3.43
CA VAL A 143 -19.55 0.27 2.18
C VAL A 143 -19.75 -0.69 1.01
N LYS A 144 -20.80 -0.44 0.22
CA LYS A 144 -21.12 -1.19 -1.00
C LYS A 144 -20.96 -0.31 -2.24
N GLY A 145 -20.88 -0.95 -3.40
CA GLY A 145 -20.82 -0.28 -4.70
C GLY A 145 -19.42 -0.28 -5.31
N LEU A 146 -19.37 0.14 -6.57
CA LEU A 146 -18.16 0.17 -7.39
C LEU A 146 -17.28 1.39 -7.08
N GLY A 147 -16.01 1.26 -7.44
CA GLY A 147 -15.04 2.34 -7.40
C GLY A 147 -14.62 2.71 -5.98
N THR A 148 -13.56 3.48 -5.89
CA THR A 148 -12.95 3.89 -4.62
C THR A 148 -12.92 5.40 -4.44
N ALA A 149 -13.44 6.15 -5.41
CA ALA A 149 -13.38 7.60 -5.42
C ALA A 149 -14.00 8.21 -4.15
N GLY A 150 -13.23 9.05 -3.45
CA GLY A 150 -13.67 9.78 -2.26
C GLY A 150 -13.97 8.95 -1.01
N ARG A 151 -13.68 7.64 -0.99
CA ARG A 151 -13.93 6.76 0.17
C ARG A 151 -12.95 7.00 1.31
N ASP A 152 -13.07 6.44 2.50
CA ASP A 152 -12.00 6.55 3.50
C ASP A 152 -10.90 5.49 3.32
N PHE A 153 -9.89 5.43 4.18
CA PHE A 153 -8.81 4.44 4.14
C PHE A 153 -8.85 3.52 5.35
N PRO A 154 -9.79 2.56 5.41
CA PRO A 154 -10.01 1.72 6.59
C PRO A 154 -8.74 0.98 7.05
N PHE A 155 -7.83 0.70 6.10
CA PHE A 155 -6.55 0.07 6.35
C PHE A 155 -5.35 0.99 6.12
N GLY A 156 -5.52 2.31 6.00
CA GLY A 156 -4.40 3.26 5.83
C GLY A 156 -3.59 3.17 4.53
N PHE A 157 -3.86 2.21 3.65
CA PHE A 157 -3.26 2.08 2.31
C PHE A 157 -4.17 2.65 1.24
N TRP A 158 -3.59 3.09 0.12
CA TRP A 158 -4.36 3.62 -1.01
C TRP A 158 -4.79 2.49 -1.95
N PRO A 159 -5.98 2.59 -2.55
CA PRO A 159 -6.41 1.65 -3.58
C PRO A 159 -5.43 1.54 -4.74
N VAL A 160 -5.41 0.37 -5.38
CA VAL A 160 -4.67 0.12 -6.62
C VAL A 160 -5.15 1.10 -7.69
N ALA A 161 -4.23 1.79 -8.35
CA ALA A 161 -4.51 2.62 -9.52
C ALA A 161 -4.18 1.84 -10.79
N TRP A 162 -5.19 1.54 -11.58
CA TRP A 162 -5.03 0.78 -12.82
C TRP A 162 -4.41 1.57 -13.99
N GLY A 163 -3.85 2.76 -13.73
CA GLY A 163 -3.40 3.70 -14.75
C GLY A 163 -4.54 4.38 -15.51
N ALA A 164 -4.20 5.28 -16.43
CA ALA A 164 -5.18 5.98 -17.27
C ALA A 164 -5.78 5.03 -18.33
N SER A 165 -7.12 5.01 -18.46
CA SER A 165 -7.79 4.27 -19.54
C SER A 165 -7.99 5.11 -20.79
N ALA A 166 -7.73 4.50 -21.95
CA ALA A 166 -8.15 5.04 -23.23
C ALA A 166 -9.63 4.67 -23.50
N GLY A 167 -10.57 5.49 -23.03
CA GLY A 167 -11.86 5.65 -23.72
C GLY A 167 -13.06 4.79 -23.31
N ALA A 168 -13.07 4.10 -22.16
CA ALA A 168 -14.26 3.36 -21.70
C ALA A 168 -15.06 4.16 -20.65
N ALA A 169 -16.03 4.97 -21.11
CA ALA A 169 -16.87 5.80 -20.23
C ALA A 169 -17.66 4.99 -19.17
N SER A 170 -18.04 3.74 -19.47
CA SER A 170 -18.76 2.85 -18.55
C SER A 170 -17.89 2.29 -17.41
N ALA A 171 -16.57 2.35 -17.55
CA ALA A 171 -15.61 1.77 -16.61
C ALA A 171 -14.76 2.83 -15.89
N ALA A 172 -15.19 4.10 -15.92
CA ALA A 172 -14.44 5.23 -15.35
C ALA A 172 -14.10 5.05 -13.85
N TYR A 173 -14.93 4.30 -13.11
CA TYR A 173 -14.72 4.00 -11.69
C TYR A 173 -13.44 3.21 -11.39
N LEU A 174 -12.87 2.51 -12.39
CA LEU A 174 -11.62 1.77 -12.30
C LEU A 174 -10.38 2.66 -12.43
N HIS A 175 -10.53 3.84 -13.05
CA HIS A 175 -9.43 4.68 -13.52
C HIS A 175 -9.49 6.08 -12.88
N THR A 176 -9.84 6.15 -11.59
CA THR A 176 -9.79 7.41 -10.85
C THR A 176 -8.34 7.92 -10.77
N ASP A 177 -8.16 9.22 -11.00
CA ASP A 177 -6.88 9.92 -10.89
C ASP A 177 -6.54 10.30 -9.44
N GLU A 178 -7.47 10.08 -8.50
CA GLU A 178 -7.36 10.46 -7.10
C GLU A 178 -6.08 9.94 -6.43
N TYR A 179 -5.65 8.73 -6.75
CA TYR A 179 -4.50 8.07 -6.12
C TYR A 179 -3.17 8.30 -6.88
N GLY A 180 -3.22 9.06 -7.98
CA GLY A 180 -2.10 9.27 -8.88
C GLY A 180 -1.65 8.00 -9.60
N GLU A 181 -0.53 8.12 -10.32
CA GLU A 181 0.02 7.02 -11.12
C GLU A 181 0.52 5.85 -10.25
N PRO A 182 0.60 4.63 -10.80
CA PRO A 182 1.20 3.47 -10.13
C PRO A 182 2.59 3.73 -9.54
N SER A 183 3.41 4.53 -10.23
CA SER A 183 4.76 4.90 -9.82
C SER A 183 4.84 5.95 -8.70
N ASN A 184 3.70 6.39 -8.16
CA ASN A 184 3.66 7.41 -7.12
C ASN A 184 4.32 6.94 -5.82
N THR A 185 5.49 7.50 -5.50
CA THR A 185 6.27 7.14 -4.31
C THR A 185 5.70 7.69 -3.00
N THR A 186 4.68 8.55 -3.05
CA THR A 186 4.01 9.08 -1.85
C THR A 186 2.95 8.13 -1.28
N ARG A 187 2.65 7.04 -2.00
CA ARG A 187 1.79 5.95 -1.54
C ARG A 187 2.34 5.34 -0.24
N PRO A 188 1.48 5.04 0.75
CA PRO A 188 1.86 4.21 1.89
C PRO A 188 2.38 2.86 1.41
N GLY A 189 3.63 2.52 1.77
CA GLY A 189 4.29 1.31 1.28
C GLY A 189 5.06 1.46 -0.03
N GLY A 190 5.07 2.65 -0.65
CA GLY A 190 5.80 2.96 -1.87
C GLY A 190 5.00 2.74 -3.16
N PRO A 191 5.65 2.85 -4.33
CA PRO A 191 5.00 2.67 -5.63
C PRO A 191 4.39 1.27 -5.77
N GLU A 192 3.42 1.13 -6.67
CA GLU A 192 2.78 -0.15 -6.96
C GLU A 192 3.74 -1.12 -7.65
N MET A 193 3.75 -2.34 -7.15
CA MET A 193 4.56 -3.45 -7.64
C MET A 193 3.63 -4.63 -7.94
N ARG A 194 4.15 -5.59 -8.70
CA ARG A 194 3.48 -6.87 -8.96
C ARG A 194 4.40 -8.03 -8.65
N ALA A 195 3.88 -9.05 -7.99
CA ALA A 195 4.48 -10.39 -7.94
C ALA A 195 3.82 -11.28 -8.99
N VAL A 196 4.56 -12.26 -9.50
CA VAL A 196 4.11 -13.18 -10.57
C VAL A 196 4.30 -14.61 -10.09
N TYR A 197 3.26 -15.42 -10.13
CA TYR A 197 3.29 -16.82 -9.71
C TYR A 197 2.65 -17.70 -10.78
N THR A 198 3.45 -18.55 -11.41
CA THR A 198 2.99 -19.49 -12.43
C THR A 198 2.85 -20.88 -11.82
N SER A 199 1.74 -21.56 -12.07
CA SER A 199 1.51 -22.92 -11.57
C SER A 199 2.59 -23.89 -12.05
N GLY A 200 3.05 -24.73 -11.13
CA GLY A 200 3.91 -25.89 -11.41
C GLY A 200 3.14 -27.04 -12.06
N ASP A 201 1.81 -27.06 -11.97
CA ASP A 201 0.98 -28.01 -12.67
C ASP A 201 0.79 -27.61 -14.13
N LYS A 202 1.50 -28.35 -15.00
CA LYS A 202 1.51 -28.16 -16.46
C LYS A 202 0.14 -28.35 -17.10
N THR A 203 -0.81 -28.97 -16.41
CA THR A 203 -2.19 -29.15 -16.89
C THR A 203 -2.89 -27.81 -17.03
N TYR A 204 -2.65 -26.90 -16.07
CA TYR A 204 -3.34 -25.62 -16.03
C TYR A 204 -2.49 -24.48 -16.60
N ASN A 205 -1.18 -24.46 -16.31
CA ASN A 205 -0.26 -23.41 -16.77
C ASN A 205 -0.80 -21.99 -16.52
N ASN A 206 -1.47 -21.77 -15.38
CA ASN A 206 -2.02 -20.47 -15.02
C ASN A 206 -0.94 -19.58 -14.40
N THR A 207 -1.04 -18.28 -14.64
CA THR A 207 -0.21 -17.27 -13.98
C THR A 207 -1.10 -16.33 -13.16
N LEU A 208 -0.78 -16.21 -11.88
CA LEU A 208 -1.39 -15.27 -10.96
C LEU A 208 -0.48 -14.03 -10.82
N HIS A 209 -1.10 -12.86 -10.70
CA HIS A 209 -0.37 -11.66 -10.27
C HIS A 209 -1.00 -11.07 -9.02
N ILE A 210 -0.14 -10.66 -8.08
CA ILE A 210 -0.52 -9.88 -6.92
C ILE A 210 -0.04 -8.46 -7.15
N ILE A 211 -0.94 -7.48 -7.12
CA ILE A 211 -0.59 -6.06 -7.28
C ILE A 211 -0.95 -5.32 -5.99
N SER A 212 0.00 -4.55 -5.47
CA SER A 212 -0.13 -3.68 -4.28
C SER A 212 1.05 -2.71 -4.22
N ASP A 213 1.10 -1.84 -3.20
CA ASP A 213 2.32 -1.12 -2.82
C ASP A 213 3.53 -2.07 -2.61
N ASN A 214 4.73 -1.54 -2.85
CA ASN A 214 6.00 -2.27 -2.79
C ASN A 214 6.20 -3.04 -1.47
N ALA A 215 5.94 -2.41 -0.32
CA ALA A 215 6.09 -3.04 0.97
C ALA A 215 5.15 -4.25 1.12
N THR A 216 3.88 -4.11 0.75
CA THR A 216 2.91 -5.21 0.80
C THR A 216 3.28 -6.35 -0.16
N VAL A 217 3.76 -6.06 -1.37
CA VAL A 217 4.17 -7.10 -2.33
C VAL A 217 5.36 -7.90 -1.80
N GLN A 218 6.45 -7.24 -1.42
CA GLN A 218 7.64 -7.92 -0.88
C GLN A 218 7.29 -8.79 0.32
N TRP A 219 6.38 -8.29 1.15
CA TRP A 219 5.90 -8.98 2.32
C TRP A 219 5.10 -10.24 2.00
N LEU A 220 4.13 -10.14 1.09
CA LEU A 220 3.33 -11.29 0.68
C LEU A 220 4.19 -12.34 -0.01
N MET A 221 5.19 -11.93 -0.80
CA MET A 221 6.13 -12.87 -1.41
C MET A 221 6.85 -13.72 -0.37
N HIS A 222 7.35 -13.11 0.71
CA HIS A 222 7.99 -13.84 1.80
C HIS A 222 7.09 -14.94 2.37
N PHE A 223 5.81 -14.64 2.65
CA PHE A 223 4.88 -15.62 3.21
C PHE A 223 4.46 -16.70 2.22
N ILE A 224 4.22 -16.31 0.97
CA ILE A 224 3.83 -17.24 -0.09
C ILE A 224 4.93 -18.28 -0.32
N GLU A 225 6.19 -17.89 -0.20
CA GLU A 225 7.35 -18.70 -0.57
C GLU A 225 7.98 -19.47 0.60
N LYS A 226 7.77 -19.05 1.85
CA LYS A 226 8.59 -19.57 2.97
C LYS A 226 7.82 -19.98 4.20
N GLU A 227 6.53 -19.68 4.29
CA GLU A 227 5.79 -19.82 5.54
C GLU A 227 4.69 -20.87 5.43
N PRO A 228 4.67 -21.85 6.34
CA PRO A 228 3.63 -22.87 6.36
C PRO A 228 2.23 -22.26 6.51
N LEU A 229 1.28 -22.85 5.79
CA LEU A 229 -0.15 -22.63 6.00
C LEU A 229 -0.83 -23.94 6.41
N PRO A 230 -1.75 -23.93 7.39
CA PRO A 230 -2.53 -25.11 7.73
C PRO A 230 -3.25 -25.68 6.50
N GLY A 231 -3.03 -26.96 6.19
CA GLY A 231 -3.61 -27.61 5.01
C GLY A 231 -2.74 -27.54 3.73
N TYR A 232 -1.56 -26.93 3.82
CA TYR A 232 -0.58 -26.83 2.74
C TYR A 232 0.79 -27.39 3.20
N ASP A 233 1.74 -27.50 2.28
CA ASP A 233 3.05 -28.08 2.56
C ASP A 233 3.86 -27.19 3.54
N ASP A 234 4.87 -27.76 4.18
CA ASP A 234 5.72 -27.09 5.18
C ASP A 234 6.52 -25.89 4.63
N GLU A 235 6.53 -25.71 3.30
CA GLU A 235 7.21 -24.61 2.59
C GLU A 235 6.23 -23.53 2.09
N GLY A 236 4.98 -23.54 2.56
CA GLY A 236 3.95 -22.60 2.11
C GLY A 236 3.38 -22.97 0.74
N CYS A 237 3.19 -21.98 -0.14
CA CYS A 237 2.67 -22.22 -1.49
C CYS A 237 3.77 -22.55 -2.51
N TRP A 238 5.04 -22.47 -2.10
CA TRP A 238 6.20 -22.54 -2.98
C TRP A 238 6.23 -23.78 -3.87
N SER A 239 5.90 -24.94 -3.30
CA SER A 239 5.87 -26.23 -3.99
C SER A 239 4.89 -26.28 -5.18
N MET A 240 3.97 -25.33 -5.25
CA MET A 240 2.92 -25.24 -6.28
C MET A 240 3.31 -24.38 -7.47
N PHE A 241 4.46 -23.71 -7.42
CA PHE A 241 4.90 -22.80 -8.47
C PHE A 241 5.98 -23.43 -9.34
N ASN A 242 6.03 -22.98 -10.59
CA ASN A 242 7.17 -23.21 -11.47
C ASN A 242 8.23 -22.13 -11.20
N LEU A 243 9.48 -22.53 -10.95
CA LEU A 243 10.69 -21.74 -10.58
C LEU A 243 11.13 -20.64 -11.59
N SER A 244 10.23 -20.16 -12.43
CA SER A 244 10.42 -18.96 -13.25
C SER A 244 10.53 -17.70 -12.39
N SER A 245 10.91 -16.56 -12.96
CA SER A 245 11.20 -15.35 -12.17
C SER A 245 9.98 -14.87 -11.36
N HIS A 246 10.10 -14.97 -10.03
CA HIS A 246 9.15 -14.44 -9.04
C HIS A 246 9.81 -13.25 -8.36
N GLY A 247 9.55 -12.05 -8.86
CA GLY A 247 10.15 -10.81 -8.35
C GLY A 247 9.08 -9.77 -8.08
N PRO A 248 9.33 -8.81 -7.17
CA PRO A 248 8.56 -7.57 -7.21
C PRO A 248 8.98 -6.83 -8.50
N PHE A 249 8.11 -6.84 -9.50
CA PHE A 249 8.28 -6.04 -10.71
C PHE A 249 7.49 -4.74 -10.58
N PRO A 250 7.97 -3.60 -11.11
CA PRO A 250 7.17 -2.39 -11.18
C PRO A 250 5.84 -2.65 -11.92
N PHE A 251 4.74 -2.17 -11.35
CA PHE A 251 3.45 -2.11 -12.03
C PHE A 251 3.28 -0.69 -12.59
N ASN A 252 3.00 -0.58 -13.89
CA ASN A 252 2.87 0.71 -14.58
C ASN A 252 1.46 0.95 -15.12
N GLY A 253 0.54 -0.01 -14.98
CA GLY A 253 -0.82 0.08 -15.50
C GLY A 253 -0.87 0.21 -17.03
N ASN A 254 0.13 -0.32 -17.73
CA ASN A 254 0.21 -0.24 -19.19
C ASN A 254 -0.31 -1.54 -19.86
N GLY A 255 -0.30 -1.60 -21.19
CA GLY A 255 -0.85 -2.73 -21.94
C GLY A 255 -0.17 -4.10 -21.72
N THR A 256 0.99 -4.14 -21.06
CA THR A 256 1.71 -5.38 -20.70
C THR A 256 1.49 -5.80 -19.25
N ASP A 257 0.89 -4.93 -18.43
CA ASP A 257 0.52 -5.23 -17.06
C ASP A 257 -0.88 -5.85 -16.99
N PRO A 258 -1.20 -6.57 -15.89
CA PRO A 258 -2.55 -7.09 -15.70
C PRO A 258 -3.59 -5.98 -15.70
N ARG A 259 -4.77 -6.28 -16.25
CA ARG A 259 -5.88 -5.34 -16.37
C ARG A 259 -6.95 -5.57 -15.31
N PRO A 260 -7.82 -4.58 -15.04
CA PRO A 260 -8.88 -4.73 -14.04
C PRO A 260 -9.83 -5.90 -14.31
N GLU A 261 -10.15 -6.18 -15.58
CA GLU A 261 -10.99 -7.33 -15.98
C GLU A 261 -10.36 -8.69 -15.66
N GLN A 262 -9.07 -8.73 -15.33
CA GLN A 262 -8.36 -9.92 -14.89
C GLN A 262 -8.41 -10.12 -13.37
N ALA A 263 -8.97 -9.16 -12.62
CA ALA A 263 -9.10 -9.25 -11.18
C ALA A 263 -10.08 -10.36 -10.77
N ILE A 264 -9.58 -11.30 -9.96
CA ILE A 264 -10.39 -12.38 -9.40
C ILE A 264 -10.78 -12.08 -7.95
N GLN A 265 -9.97 -11.30 -7.24
CA GLN A 265 -10.21 -10.96 -5.85
C GLN A 265 -9.48 -9.66 -5.46
N TYR A 266 -10.21 -8.70 -4.92
CA TYR A 266 -9.64 -7.55 -4.23
C TYR A 266 -9.58 -7.82 -2.73
N TYR A 267 -8.60 -7.23 -2.05
CA TYR A 267 -8.43 -7.33 -0.62
C TYR A 267 -8.17 -5.96 -0.01
N ARG A 268 -8.43 -5.84 1.30
CA ARG A 268 -8.04 -4.73 2.14
C ARG A 268 -8.49 -3.41 1.50
N ALA A 269 -9.80 -3.26 1.25
CA ALA A 269 -10.38 -2.09 0.58
C ALA A 269 -9.78 -1.78 -0.83
N SER A 270 -9.61 -2.81 -1.65
CA SER A 270 -9.05 -2.70 -3.02
C SER A 270 -7.63 -2.14 -3.09
N THR A 271 -6.87 -2.28 -2.01
CA THR A 271 -5.45 -1.87 -1.93
C THR A 271 -4.51 -3.01 -2.35
N VAL A 272 -5.00 -4.25 -2.35
CA VAL A 272 -4.34 -5.42 -2.93
C VAL A 272 -5.31 -6.05 -3.93
N VAL A 273 -4.80 -6.56 -5.04
CA VAL A 273 -5.58 -7.34 -5.99
C VAL A 273 -4.82 -8.60 -6.41
N LEU A 274 -5.55 -9.70 -6.46
CA LEU A 274 -5.13 -10.94 -7.12
C LEU A 274 -5.79 -10.99 -8.49
N THR A 275 -4.98 -11.20 -9.51
CA THR A 275 -5.41 -11.32 -10.92
C THR A 275 -4.99 -12.66 -11.49
N LEU A 276 -5.71 -13.11 -12.52
CA LEU A 276 -5.42 -14.33 -13.26
C LEU A 276 -5.13 -13.99 -14.73
N GLU A 277 -3.96 -14.38 -15.23
CA GLU A 277 -3.59 -14.16 -16.62
C GLU A 277 -4.57 -14.89 -17.56
N GLY A 278 -5.02 -14.18 -18.60
CA GLY A 278 -6.01 -14.69 -19.56
C GLY A 278 -7.47 -14.69 -19.07
N TYR A 279 -7.74 -14.39 -17.79
CA TYR A 279 -9.12 -14.18 -17.33
C TYR A 279 -9.70 -12.89 -17.89
N ASN A 280 -10.97 -12.90 -18.28
CA ASN A 280 -11.64 -11.73 -18.85
C ASN A 280 -13.05 -11.59 -18.27
N ASN A 281 -13.15 -10.86 -17.17
CA ASN A 281 -14.39 -10.52 -16.52
C ASN A 281 -15.00 -9.24 -17.10
N THR A 282 -15.73 -9.37 -18.21
CA THR A 282 -16.38 -8.23 -18.86
C THR A 282 -17.37 -7.48 -17.97
N ALA A 283 -17.91 -8.13 -16.92
CA ALA A 283 -18.75 -7.50 -15.91
C ALA A 283 -18.07 -6.28 -15.24
N ALA A 284 -16.75 -6.35 -15.04
CA ALA A 284 -15.96 -5.26 -14.46
C ALA A 284 -15.88 -4.01 -15.35
N LEU A 285 -16.27 -4.10 -16.63
CA LEU A 285 -16.20 -2.97 -17.57
C LEU A 285 -17.57 -2.29 -17.78
N THR A 286 -18.62 -2.83 -17.16
CA THR A 286 -20.00 -2.37 -17.38
C THR A 286 -20.39 -1.17 -16.55
N GLY A 287 -19.76 -0.98 -15.38
CA GLY A 287 -20.18 0.03 -14.41
C GLY A 287 -21.45 -0.34 -13.64
N ASP A 288 -22.00 -1.54 -13.83
CA ASP A 288 -23.15 -2.03 -13.07
C ASP A 288 -22.69 -2.78 -11.81
N PRO A 289 -22.99 -2.29 -10.59
CA PRO A 289 -22.64 -2.96 -9.35
C PRO A 289 -23.32 -4.33 -9.16
N ASN A 290 -24.34 -4.65 -9.97
CA ASN A 290 -25.05 -5.93 -9.92
C ASN A 290 -24.60 -6.90 -11.03
N ALA A 291 -23.65 -6.52 -11.87
CA ALA A 291 -23.13 -7.39 -12.92
C ALA A 291 -22.51 -8.64 -12.29
N THR A 292 -22.88 -9.81 -12.83
CA THR A 292 -22.37 -11.09 -12.35
C THR A 292 -20.99 -11.36 -12.93
N ALA A 293 -20.02 -11.68 -12.07
CA ALA A 293 -18.68 -12.01 -12.52
C ALA A 293 -18.66 -13.25 -13.43
N VAL A 294 -17.86 -13.20 -14.50
CA VAL A 294 -17.65 -14.34 -15.38
C VAL A 294 -17.01 -15.48 -14.56
N PRO A 295 -17.48 -16.74 -14.67
CA PRO A 295 -16.84 -17.86 -13.97
C PRO A 295 -15.35 -17.97 -14.28
N LEU A 296 -14.56 -18.38 -13.29
CA LEU A 296 -13.14 -18.60 -13.51
C LEU A 296 -12.92 -19.72 -14.55
N PRO A 297 -11.92 -19.58 -15.43
CA PRO A 297 -11.51 -20.66 -16.31
C PRO A 297 -10.89 -21.82 -15.50
N SER A 298 -10.51 -22.90 -16.17
CA SER A 298 -9.78 -24.00 -15.54
C SER A 298 -8.52 -23.48 -14.86
N VAL A 299 -8.49 -23.56 -13.52
CA VAL A 299 -7.43 -23.02 -12.68
C VAL A 299 -6.94 -24.06 -11.69
N ASP A 300 -5.64 -24.05 -11.40
CA ASP A 300 -5.06 -24.80 -10.29
C ASP A 300 -5.63 -24.26 -8.97
N MET A 301 -6.68 -24.93 -8.48
CA MET A 301 -7.38 -24.54 -7.27
C MET A 301 -6.51 -24.68 -6.02
N LYS A 302 -5.51 -25.59 -6.01
CA LYS A 302 -4.61 -25.75 -4.86
C LYS A 302 -3.74 -24.51 -4.74
N MET A 303 -3.13 -24.09 -5.87
CA MET A 303 -2.34 -22.87 -5.96
C MET A 303 -3.18 -21.63 -5.62
N LEU A 304 -4.35 -21.50 -6.24
CA LEU A 304 -5.22 -20.33 -6.04
C LEU A 304 -5.66 -20.20 -4.58
N ASN A 305 -6.10 -21.28 -3.95
CA ASN A 305 -6.54 -21.24 -2.55
C ASN A 305 -5.38 -20.92 -1.61
N CYS A 306 -4.18 -21.48 -1.85
CA CYS A 306 -3.00 -21.21 -1.05
C CYS A 306 -2.63 -19.72 -1.09
N VAL A 307 -2.57 -19.13 -2.29
CA VAL A 307 -2.26 -17.70 -2.46
C VAL A 307 -3.36 -16.83 -1.84
N ASN A 308 -4.63 -17.12 -2.12
CA ASN A 308 -5.77 -16.37 -1.60
C ASN A 308 -5.79 -16.34 -0.06
N GLU A 309 -5.57 -17.50 0.57
CA GLU A 309 -5.52 -17.63 2.03
C GLU A 309 -4.30 -16.92 2.61
N THR A 310 -3.15 -17.02 1.96
CA THR A 310 -1.94 -16.31 2.38
C THR A 310 -2.18 -14.80 2.42
N ILE A 311 -2.78 -14.24 1.36
CA ILE A 311 -3.08 -12.80 1.29
C ILE A 311 -4.00 -12.41 2.45
N GLY A 312 -5.12 -13.11 2.63
CA GLY A 312 -6.07 -12.78 3.69
C GLY A 312 -5.45 -12.78 5.08
N ARG A 313 -4.63 -13.80 5.38
CA ARG A 313 -4.04 -13.99 6.71
C ARG A 313 -2.81 -13.14 6.98
N ARG A 314 -2.03 -12.82 5.94
CA ARG A 314 -0.67 -12.27 6.09
C ARG A 314 -0.46 -10.90 5.44
N VAL A 315 -1.46 -10.35 4.73
CA VAL A 315 -1.37 -8.98 4.22
C VAL A 315 -1.00 -8.04 5.37
N ILE A 316 -0.08 -7.11 5.14
CA ILE A 316 0.30 -6.17 6.19
C ILE A 316 -0.90 -5.32 6.59
N MET A 317 -1.10 -5.16 7.89
CA MET A 317 -2.14 -4.30 8.44
C MET A 317 -1.47 -3.16 9.18
N PHE A 318 -2.03 -1.96 9.12
CA PHE A 318 -1.61 -0.95 10.08
C PHE A 318 -1.86 -1.47 11.49
N GLY A 319 -0.87 -1.30 12.35
CA GLY A 319 -0.94 -1.62 13.76
C GLY A 319 -0.45 -0.47 14.61
N SER A 320 -0.98 -0.37 15.82
CA SER A 320 -0.22 0.18 16.92
C SER A 320 0.99 -0.74 17.11
N ALA A 321 2.22 -0.21 17.12
CA ALA A 321 3.35 -1.03 17.57
C ALA A 321 2.98 -1.55 18.96
N SER A 322 2.83 -2.88 19.10
CA SER A 322 2.70 -3.48 20.41
C SER A 322 3.97 -3.08 21.17
N SER A 323 3.84 -2.17 22.14
CA SER A 323 4.90 -1.95 23.10
C SER A 323 5.13 -3.29 23.77
N VAL A 324 6.24 -3.94 23.47
CA VAL A 324 6.72 -5.03 24.30
C VAL A 324 6.95 -4.39 25.66
N SER A 325 6.03 -4.61 26.58
CA SER A 325 6.22 -4.22 27.97
C SER A 325 7.53 -4.88 28.40
N PRO A 326 8.56 -4.13 28.84
CA PRO A 326 9.70 -4.79 29.47
C PRO A 326 9.14 -5.69 30.58
N PRO A 327 9.67 -6.93 30.73
CA PRO A 327 9.18 -7.82 31.76
C PRO A 327 9.18 -7.04 33.08
N GLY A 328 7.99 -6.90 33.67
CA GLY A 328 7.85 -6.25 34.97
C GLY A 328 8.82 -6.90 35.95
N VAL A 329 9.24 -6.15 36.97
CA VAL A 329 10.30 -6.54 37.93
C VAL A 329 10.16 -7.99 38.45
N ALA A 330 8.95 -8.53 38.52
CA ALA A 330 8.68 -9.94 38.83
C ALA A 330 9.32 -10.96 37.85
N GLY A 331 9.36 -10.68 36.55
CA GLY A 331 9.97 -11.55 35.54
C GLY A 331 11.50 -11.59 35.63
N LEU A 332 12.13 -10.48 36.03
CA LEU A 332 13.56 -10.44 36.31
C LEU A 332 13.90 -11.25 37.58
N VAL A 333 13.05 -11.21 38.61
CA VAL A 333 13.27 -12.01 39.83
C VAL A 333 13.17 -13.51 39.53
N VAL A 334 12.22 -13.95 38.71
CA VAL A 334 12.10 -15.36 38.31
C VAL A 334 13.28 -15.80 37.45
N PHE A 335 13.74 -14.95 36.52
CA PHE A 335 14.89 -15.27 35.67
C PHE A 335 16.21 -15.34 36.47
N VAL A 336 16.43 -14.40 37.39
CA VAL A 336 17.60 -14.40 38.27
C VAL A 336 17.54 -15.57 39.26
N TYR A 337 16.36 -15.91 39.79
CA TYR A 337 16.18 -17.08 40.65
C TYR A 337 16.43 -18.39 39.90
N ALA A 338 15.92 -18.52 38.67
CA ALA A 338 16.17 -19.68 37.82
C ALA A 338 17.65 -19.85 37.49
N LEU A 339 18.35 -18.75 37.17
CA LEU A 339 19.80 -18.78 36.94
C LEU A 339 20.58 -19.14 38.22
N LEU A 340 20.21 -18.57 39.37
CA LEU A 340 20.81 -18.94 40.66
C LEU A 340 20.61 -20.42 41.00
N CYS A 341 19.42 -20.96 40.78
CA CYS A 341 19.16 -22.40 40.95
C CYS A 341 20.00 -23.27 40.01
N LEU A 342 20.23 -22.80 38.77
CA LEU A 342 21.06 -23.50 37.79
C LEU A 342 22.54 -23.51 38.16
N PHE A 343 23.05 -22.42 38.75
CA PHE A 343 24.42 -22.35 39.26
C PHE A 343 24.64 -23.15 40.55
N THR A 344 23.59 -23.43 41.34
CA THR A 344 23.69 -24.31 42.52
C THR A 344 23.61 -25.80 42.21
N LEU A 345 23.33 -26.17 40.94
CA LEU A 345 23.23 -27.56 40.47
C LEU A 345 24.51 -28.04 39.75
N PHE A 346 25.57 -27.22 39.70
CA PHE A 346 26.90 -27.57 39.20
C PHE A 346 27.96 -27.40 40.30
#